data_AF-A0A3M1SUS0-F1
#
_entry.id   AF-A0A3M1SUS0-F1
#
_cell.length_a   1.000
_cell.length_b   1.000
_cell.length_c   1.000
_cell.angle_alpha   90.00
_cell.angle_beta   90.00
_cell.angle_gamma   90.00
#
_symmetry.space_group_name_H-M   'P 1'
#
loop_
_entity.id
_entity.type
_entity.pdbx_description
1 polymer ?
#
loop_
_entity_poly.entity_id
_entity_poly.type
_entity_poly.pdbx_seq_one_letter_code
_entity_poly.pdbx_strand_id
1 'polypeptide(L)'
;MTRWFPILIALAAAPAYAQGFSSGSDGSDGALNVTTSGDFDPAALGLDADGDGVYHFTTVNVAAGVTLRLRASVLGEGRPVIWLASGAVTIAGTLDLDGAAGHASGAVPVPSEAGAGGFSGGTGRTALATATSGSGPGGGLV
;
A
#
# COMPACT_ATOMS: atom_id res chain seq x y z
N MET A 1 -26.75 7.55 -70.48
CA MET A 1 -27.27 7.01 -69.22
C MET A 1 -26.08 6.65 -68.32
N THR A 2 -25.69 7.57 -67.45
CA THR A 2 -24.52 7.43 -66.56
C THR A 2 -24.93 6.60 -65.34
N ARG A 3 -24.37 5.40 -65.18
CA ARG A 3 -24.68 4.53 -64.03
C ARG A 3 -23.73 4.85 -62.87
N TRP A 4 -24.30 5.41 -61.80
CA TRP A 4 -23.63 5.60 -60.51
C TRP A 4 -23.53 4.24 -59.79
N PHE A 5 -22.31 3.84 -59.41
CA PHE A 5 -22.09 2.71 -58.51
C PHE A 5 -21.84 3.26 -57.09
N PRO A 6 -22.69 2.96 -56.08
CA PRO A 6 -22.40 3.33 -54.71
C PRO A 6 -21.26 2.46 -54.16
N ILE A 7 -20.15 3.10 -53.76
CA ILE A 7 -19.07 2.45 -53.01
C ILE A 7 -19.53 2.32 -51.56
N LEU A 8 -19.75 1.08 -51.11
CA LEU A 8 -20.01 0.76 -49.71
C LEU A 8 -18.66 0.72 -48.98
N ILE A 9 -18.40 1.69 -48.10
CA ILE A 9 -17.25 1.66 -47.20
C ILE A 9 -17.62 0.78 -46.00
N ALA A 10 -17.02 -0.40 -45.90
CA ALA A 10 -17.10 -1.25 -44.73
C ALA A 10 -16.17 -0.70 -43.64
N LEU A 11 -16.74 -0.22 -42.53
CA LEU A 11 -15.99 0.22 -41.35
C LEU A 11 -15.51 -1.04 -40.60
N ALA A 12 -14.26 -1.43 -40.80
CA ALA A 12 -13.65 -2.53 -40.06
C ALA A 12 -13.42 -2.11 -38.60
N ALA A 13 -14.13 -2.73 -37.65
CA ALA A 13 -13.83 -2.60 -36.23
C ALA A 13 -12.48 -3.27 -35.97
N ALA A 14 -11.41 -2.48 -35.86
CA ALA A 14 -10.12 -3.00 -35.43
C ALA A 14 -10.26 -3.49 -33.97
N PRO A 15 -9.79 -4.72 -33.64
CA PRO A 15 -9.74 -5.15 -32.26
C PRO A 15 -8.85 -4.19 -31.47
N ALA A 16 -9.40 -3.60 -30.41
CA ALA A 16 -8.63 -2.82 -29.47
C ALA A 16 -7.75 -3.78 -28.65
N TYR A 17 -6.50 -3.95 -29.05
CA TYR A 17 -5.51 -4.61 -28.20
C TYR A 17 -5.25 -3.70 -27.01
N ALA A 18 -5.62 -4.16 -25.81
CA ALA A 18 -5.12 -3.56 -24.59
C ALA A 18 -3.59 -3.63 -24.64
N GLN A 19 -2.95 -2.50 -24.36
CA GLN A 19 -1.50 -2.44 -24.29
C GLN A 19 -1.05 -3.44 -23.21
N GLY A 20 -0.03 -4.25 -23.50
CA GLY A 20 0.54 -5.13 -22.48
C GLY A 20 1.01 -4.28 -21.31
N PHE A 21 0.35 -4.40 -20.17
CA PHE A 21 0.78 -3.76 -18.92
C PHE A 21 1.75 -4.70 -18.21
N SER A 22 2.88 -4.16 -17.78
CA SER A 22 3.78 -4.83 -16.86
C SER A 22 4.00 -3.90 -15.68
N SER A 23 3.81 -4.42 -14.47
CA SER A 23 4.15 -3.70 -13.24
C SER A 23 5.65 -3.68 -12.96
N GLY A 24 6.44 -4.52 -13.64
CA GLY A 24 7.83 -4.79 -13.28
C GLY A 24 8.00 -5.88 -12.20
N SER A 25 6.91 -6.52 -11.76
CA SER A 25 7.00 -7.67 -10.86
C SER A 25 7.72 -8.85 -11.51
N ASP A 26 8.66 -9.47 -10.79
CA ASP A 26 9.31 -10.72 -11.18
C ASP A 26 8.69 -11.95 -10.50
N GLY A 27 7.72 -11.75 -9.59
CA GLY A 27 6.99 -12.79 -8.89
C GLY A 27 7.76 -13.47 -7.74
N SER A 28 8.90 -12.91 -7.32
CA SER A 28 9.74 -13.48 -6.25
C SER A 28 9.03 -13.65 -4.90
N ASP A 29 8.02 -12.83 -4.61
CA ASP A 29 7.20 -12.89 -3.39
C ASP A 29 5.96 -13.80 -3.50
N GLY A 30 5.78 -14.49 -4.64
CA GLY A 30 4.68 -15.44 -4.81
C GLY A 30 3.30 -14.78 -4.77
N ALA A 31 2.28 -15.47 -4.26
CA ALA A 31 0.91 -14.96 -4.20
C ALA A 31 0.56 -14.47 -2.79
N LEU A 32 0.11 -13.22 -2.66
CA LEU A 32 -0.44 -12.70 -1.41
C LEU A 32 -1.92 -13.04 -1.32
N ASN A 33 -2.31 -13.87 -0.34
CA ASN A 33 -3.70 -14.26 -0.13
C ASN A 33 -4.13 -14.05 1.32
N VAL A 34 -4.83 -12.95 1.57
CA VAL A 34 -5.27 -12.51 2.90
C VAL A 34 -6.73 -12.90 3.12
N THR A 35 -6.94 -13.86 4.01
CA THR A 35 -8.27 -14.42 4.34
C THR A 35 -8.68 -14.20 5.80
N THR A 36 -7.77 -13.68 6.62
CA THR A 36 -7.99 -13.36 8.04
C THR A 36 -7.45 -11.97 8.31
N SER A 37 -8.18 -11.17 9.09
CA SER A 37 -7.74 -9.82 9.47
C SER A 37 -6.49 -9.86 10.32
N GLY A 38 -5.60 -8.89 10.13
CA GLY A 38 -4.33 -8.83 10.82
C GLY A 38 -3.41 -7.79 10.21
N ASP A 39 -2.18 -7.76 10.72
CA ASP A 39 -1.15 -6.89 10.17
C ASP A 39 -0.45 -7.56 8.98
N PHE A 40 -0.04 -6.74 8.03
CA PHE A 40 0.89 -7.15 7.01
C PHE A 40 2.29 -7.24 7.62
N ASP A 41 2.75 -8.47 7.87
CA ASP A 41 4.07 -8.79 8.38
C ASP A 41 4.89 -9.54 7.31
N PRO A 42 5.71 -8.81 6.52
CA PRO A 42 6.57 -9.40 5.50
C PRO A 42 7.48 -10.51 6.01
N ALA A 43 8.07 -10.33 7.20
CA ALA A 43 9.04 -11.27 7.75
C ALA A 43 8.37 -12.59 8.14
N ALA A 44 7.19 -12.53 8.75
CA ALA A 44 6.41 -13.73 9.07
C ALA A 44 5.89 -14.45 7.83
N LEU A 45 5.64 -13.71 6.75
CA LEU A 45 5.18 -14.24 5.46
C LEU A 45 6.33 -14.69 4.54
N GLY A 46 7.59 -14.41 4.90
CA GLY A 46 8.75 -14.73 4.08
C GLY A 46 8.83 -13.93 2.78
N LEU A 47 8.36 -12.68 2.81
CA LEU A 47 8.33 -11.75 1.67
C LEU A 47 9.48 -10.74 1.77
N ASP A 48 9.81 -10.09 0.64
CA ASP A 48 10.76 -8.96 0.56
C ASP A 48 12.14 -9.34 1.10
N ALA A 49 12.74 -10.36 0.46
CA ALA A 49 14.02 -10.92 0.87
C ALA A 49 15.19 -9.94 0.76
N ASP A 50 15.08 -8.93 -0.11
CA ASP A 50 16.02 -7.82 -0.27
C ASP A 50 15.75 -6.63 0.66
N GLY A 51 14.53 -6.52 1.20
CA GLY A 51 14.19 -5.59 2.28
C GLY A 51 14.10 -4.14 1.84
N ASP A 52 13.77 -3.90 0.56
CA ASP A 52 13.70 -2.56 -0.02
C ASP A 52 12.29 -1.94 0.05
N GLY A 53 11.29 -2.72 0.50
CA GLY A 53 9.90 -2.32 0.61
C GLY A 53 9.12 -2.38 -0.70
N VAL A 54 9.71 -2.97 -1.75
CA VAL A 54 9.10 -3.25 -3.05
C VAL A 54 8.82 -4.74 -3.16
N TYR A 55 7.54 -5.07 -3.13
CA TYR A 55 7.07 -6.46 -3.13
C TYR A 55 6.71 -6.88 -4.56
N HIS A 56 7.23 -8.02 -4.99
CA HIS A 56 7.06 -8.58 -6.33
C HIS A 56 6.11 -9.80 -6.30
N PHE A 57 4.81 -9.53 -6.27
CA PHE A 57 3.77 -10.56 -6.26
C PHE A 57 3.43 -11.08 -7.65
N THR A 58 2.98 -12.33 -7.68
CA THR A 58 2.26 -12.92 -8.82
C THR A 58 0.79 -12.49 -8.83
N THR A 59 0.11 -12.58 -7.69
CA THR A 59 -1.28 -12.13 -7.50
C THR A 59 -1.46 -11.60 -6.09
N VAL A 60 -2.47 -10.74 -5.91
CA VAL A 60 -2.87 -10.21 -4.60
C VAL A 60 -4.37 -10.41 -4.42
N ASN A 61 -4.76 -11.04 -3.32
CA ASN A 61 -6.15 -11.19 -2.92
C ASN A 61 -6.33 -10.80 -1.45
N VAL A 62 -7.21 -9.83 -1.19
CA VAL A 62 -7.70 -9.49 0.15
C VAL A 62 -9.19 -9.80 0.18
N ALA A 63 -9.57 -10.83 0.93
CA ALA A 63 -10.93 -11.33 0.95
C ALA A 63 -11.94 -10.32 1.53
N ALA A 64 -13.21 -10.46 1.16
CA ALA A 64 -14.28 -9.61 1.69
C ALA A 64 -14.42 -9.77 3.21
N GLY A 65 -14.66 -8.67 3.92
CA GLY A 65 -14.78 -8.65 5.38
C GLY A 65 -13.46 -8.77 6.15
N VAL A 66 -12.32 -8.81 5.45
CA VAL A 66 -10.98 -8.83 6.03
C VAL A 66 -10.39 -7.43 6.04
N THR A 67 -9.69 -7.09 7.12
CA THR A 67 -8.87 -5.88 7.22
C THR A 67 -7.40 -6.27 7.32
N LEU A 68 -6.62 -5.87 6.33
CA LEU A 68 -5.17 -5.96 6.36
C LEU A 68 -4.59 -4.60 6.77
N ARG A 69 -3.83 -4.58 7.86
CA ARG A 69 -3.24 -3.38 8.44
C ARG A 69 -1.79 -3.21 8.05
N LEU A 70 -1.43 -2.06 7.52
CA LEU A 70 -0.05 -1.74 7.17
C LEU A 70 0.49 -0.72 8.17
N ARG A 71 1.23 -1.23 9.14
CA ARG A 71 1.68 -0.51 10.33
C ARG A 71 3.17 -0.19 10.28
N ALA A 72 3.55 1.03 10.64
CA ALA A 72 4.96 1.44 10.62
C ALA A 72 5.83 0.69 11.64
N SER A 73 5.26 0.14 12.74
CA SER A 73 6.03 -0.69 13.67
C SER A 73 6.53 -2.00 13.06
N VAL A 74 5.84 -2.49 12.04
CA VAL A 74 6.18 -3.72 11.32
C VAL A 74 7.01 -3.40 10.07
N LEU A 75 6.62 -2.36 9.33
CA LEU A 75 7.19 -2.01 8.02
C LEU A 75 8.37 -1.04 8.11
N GLY A 76 8.58 -0.40 9.26
CA GLY A 76 9.55 0.66 9.49
C GLY A 76 9.00 2.06 9.22
N GLU A 77 9.35 3.02 10.08
CA GLU A 77 8.95 4.42 9.92
C GLU A 77 9.54 5.05 8.65
N GLY A 78 8.70 5.82 7.95
CA GLY A 78 9.09 6.56 6.75
C GLY A 78 9.35 5.69 5.51
N ARG A 79 9.14 4.37 5.60
CA ARG A 79 9.42 3.45 4.50
C ARG A 79 8.18 3.29 3.62
N PRO A 80 8.25 3.62 2.31
CA PRO A 80 7.15 3.36 1.40
C PRO A 80 6.96 1.84 1.24
N VAL A 81 5.71 1.43 1.03
CA VAL A 81 5.36 0.04 0.67
C VAL A 81 4.82 0.06 -0.74
N ILE A 82 5.47 -0.70 -1.63
CA ILE A 82 5.13 -0.74 -3.05
C ILE A 82 4.81 -2.20 -3.42
N TRP A 83 3.60 -2.46 -3.93
CA TRP A 83 3.24 -3.78 -4.42
C TRP A 83 3.22 -3.80 -5.95
N LEU A 84 4.07 -4.61 -6.54
CA LEU A 84 4.11 -4.91 -7.97
C LEU A 84 3.49 -6.28 -8.18
N ALA A 85 2.42 -6.37 -8.98
CA ALA A 85 1.77 -7.63 -9.31
C ALA A 85 1.84 -7.93 -10.81
N SER A 86 2.24 -9.14 -11.20
CA SER A 86 2.21 -9.57 -12.61
C SER A 86 0.84 -10.08 -13.06
N GLY A 87 -0.03 -10.44 -12.11
CA GLY A 87 -1.40 -10.89 -12.31
C GLY A 87 -2.43 -10.04 -11.57
N ALA A 88 -3.60 -10.64 -11.32
CA ALA A 88 -4.73 -9.93 -10.75
C ALA A 88 -4.48 -9.46 -9.31
N VAL A 89 -4.91 -8.23 -9.03
CA VAL A 89 -4.98 -7.63 -7.70
C VAL A 89 -6.45 -7.42 -7.36
N THR A 90 -6.96 -8.16 -6.39
CA THR A 90 -8.35 -8.07 -5.92
C THR A 90 -8.36 -7.68 -4.45
N ILE A 91 -8.96 -6.53 -4.15
CA ILE A 91 -9.16 -6.06 -2.77
C ILE A 91 -10.65 -5.95 -2.53
N ALA A 92 -11.24 -7.03 -2.04
CA ALA A 92 -12.66 -7.07 -1.65
C ALA A 92 -12.86 -6.69 -0.18
N GLY A 93 -11.79 -6.74 0.63
CA GLY A 93 -11.75 -6.27 2.02
C GLY A 93 -11.26 -4.82 2.16
N THR A 94 -10.54 -4.56 3.24
CA THR A 94 -10.01 -3.23 3.58
C THR A 94 -8.50 -3.28 3.74
N LEU A 95 -7.81 -2.31 3.15
CA LEU A 95 -6.45 -1.95 3.54
C LEU A 95 -6.54 -0.79 4.53
N ASP A 96 -6.07 -1.01 5.75
CA ASP A 96 -5.97 0.00 6.80
C ASP A 96 -4.54 0.55 6.79
N LEU A 97 -4.40 1.79 6.32
CA LEU A 97 -3.15 2.53 6.19
C LEU A 97 -3.02 3.63 7.25
N ASP A 98 -3.97 3.70 8.19
CA ASP A 98 -4.02 4.77 9.16
C ASP A 98 -2.94 4.60 10.23
N GLY A 99 -2.50 5.74 10.78
CA GLY A 99 -1.75 5.74 12.03
C GLY A 99 -2.67 5.47 13.22
N ALA A 100 -2.07 5.06 14.34
CA ALA A 100 -2.80 4.92 15.59
C ALA A 100 -3.32 6.28 16.09
N ALA A 101 -4.46 6.23 16.78
CA ALA A 101 -5.00 7.40 17.46
C ALA A 101 -4.03 7.92 18.53
N GLY A 102 -4.13 9.22 18.81
CA GLY A 102 -3.39 9.88 19.88
C GLY A 102 -3.70 9.29 21.27
N HIS A 103 -2.73 9.41 22.18
CA HIS A 103 -2.88 8.96 23.56
C HIS A 103 -3.78 9.89 24.39
N ALA A 104 -4.44 9.32 25.41
CA ALA A 104 -5.27 10.08 26.35
C ALA A 104 -4.43 11.04 27.22
N SER A 105 -5.07 12.08 27.76
CA SER A 105 -4.44 13.01 28.69
C SER A 105 -3.91 12.30 29.95
N GLY A 106 -2.65 12.56 30.32
CA GLY A 106 -2.00 11.95 31.48
C GLY A 106 -1.38 10.57 31.23
N ALA A 107 -1.51 10.01 30.03
CA ALA A 107 -0.77 8.82 29.63
C ALA A 107 0.75 9.09 29.58
N VAL A 108 1.54 8.01 29.63
CA VAL A 108 2.99 8.10 29.39
C VAL A 108 3.20 8.73 28.01
N PRO A 109 4.03 9.79 27.90
CA PRO A 109 4.24 10.48 26.64
C PRO A 109 5.07 9.59 25.71
N VAL A 110 4.38 8.84 24.85
CA VAL A 110 4.97 8.05 23.77
C VAL A 110 4.35 8.47 22.43
N PRO A 111 5.13 8.48 21.33
CA PRO A 111 4.60 8.77 20.01
C PRO A 111 3.48 7.80 19.64
N SER A 112 2.48 8.28 18.91
CA SER A 112 1.48 7.38 18.32
C SER A 112 2.08 6.71 17.09
N GLU A 113 1.77 5.44 16.90
CA GLU A 113 2.25 4.66 15.77
C GLU A 113 1.80 5.29 14.45
N ALA A 114 2.70 5.37 13.48
CA ALA A 114 2.38 5.85 12.14
C ALA A 114 1.79 4.74 11.26
N GLY A 115 1.01 5.16 10.25
CA GLY A 115 0.63 4.29 9.15
C GLY A 115 1.79 4.04 8.18
N ALA A 116 1.58 3.17 7.20
CA ALA A 116 2.57 2.85 6.17
C ALA A 116 3.14 4.11 5.47
N GLY A 117 4.47 4.18 5.31
CA GLY A 117 5.15 5.32 4.69
C GLY A 117 5.23 6.59 5.55
N GLY A 118 4.53 6.63 6.70
CA GLY A 118 4.49 7.79 7.59
C GLY A 118 5.57 7.79 8.66
N PHE A 119 5.66 8.91 9.37
CA PHE A 119 6.49 9.07 10.56
C PHE A 119 5.61 9.31 11.79
N SER A 120 6.06 8.84 12.94
CA SER A 120 5.35 9.09 14.20
C SER A 120 5.38 10.58 14.56
N GLY A 121 4.28 11.05 15.15
CA GLY A 121 4.16 12.40 15.66
C GLY A 121 4.96 12.62 16.94
N GLY A 122 5.08 13.88 17.36
CA GLY A 122 5.69 14.23 18.64
C GLY A 122 4.84 13.80 19.84
N THR A 123 5.46 13.75 21.01
CA THR A 123 4.75 13.48 22.27
C THR A 123 4.21 14.77 22.87
N GLY A 124 3.06 14.69 23.54
CA GLY A 124 2.50 15.81 24.29
C GLY A 124 3.26 16.09 25.58
N ARG A 125 3.18 17.33 26.08
CA ARG A 125 3.78 17.72 27.37
C ARG A 125 3.01 17.09 28.53
N THR A 126 3.74 16.58 29.52
CA THR A 126 3.20 16.14 30.82
C THR A 126 3.83 16.93 31.97
N ALA A 127 3.41 16.68 33.21
CA ALA A 127 4.06 17.27 34.39
C ALA A 127 5.51 16.82 34.59
N LEU A 128 5.91 15.69 33.98
CA LEU A 128 7.21 15.05 34.17
C LEU A 128 8.08 15.06 32.90
N ALA A 129 7.54 15.45 31.74
CA ALA A 129 8.26 15.45 30.47
C ALA A 129 7.78 16.58 29.55
N THR A 130 8.73 17.19 28.85
CA THR A 130 8.46 18.17 27.79
C THR A 130 7.88 17.48 26.56
N ALA A 131 7.09 18.22 25.77
CA ALA A 131 6.68 17.74 24.46
C ALA A 131 7.90 17.48 23.57
N THR A 132 7.81 16.48 22.69
CA THR A 132 8.87 16.17 21.71
C THR A 132 8.44 16.53 20.30
N SER A 133 9.42 16.73 19.41
CA SER A 133 9.16 16.86 17.98
C SER A 133 8.73 15.52 17.38
N GLY A 134 8.11 15.56 16.20
CA GLY A 134 7.81 14.37 15.43
C GLY A 134 9.07 13.77 14.79
N SER A 135 9.01 12.47 14.49
CA SER A 135 10.14 11.68 13.97
C SER A 135 10.42 11.89 12.48
N GLY A 136 9.60 12.70 11.80
CA GLY A 136 9.75 12.97 10.36
C GLY A 136 10.88 13.94 10.01
N PRO A 137 11.34 13.94 8.74
CA PRO A 137 12.34 14.90 8.26
C PRO A 137 11.92 16.35 8.54
N GLY A 138 12.82 17.10 9.16
CA GLY A 138 12.56 18.51 9.49
C GLY A 138 11.76 18.76 10.77
N GLY A 139 11.51 17.73 11.61
CA GLY A 139 10.71 17.80 12.84
C GLY A 139 11.10 18.89 13.87
N GLY A 140 12.24 19.56 13.70
CA GLY A 140 12.66 20.68 14.53
C GLY A 140 13.15 20.25 15.93
N LEU A 141 13.83 21.16 16.61
CA LEU A 141 14.18 21.01 18.03
C LEU A 141 13.01 21.52 18.88
N VAL A 142 12.65 20.77 19.92
CA VAL A 142 11.69 21.18 20.96
C VAL A 142 12.34 21.88 22.12
#